data_AF-A0A7S3CL18-F1
#
_entry.id   AF-A0A7S3CL18-F1
#
_cell.length_a   1.000
_cell.length_b   1.000
_cell.length_c   1.000
_cell.angle_alpha   90.00
_cell.angle_beta   90.00
_cell.angle_gamma   90.00
#
_symmetry.space_group_name_H-M   'P 1'
#
loop_
_entity.id
_entity.type
_entity.pdbx_description
1 polymer ?
#
loop_
_entity_poly.entity_id
_entity_poly.type
_entity_poly.pdbx_seq_one_letter_code
_entity_poly.pdbx_strand_id
1 'polypeptide(L)'
;MWYFLFCLCWVIAFLICLQQFMIGAMACMWYFSGQGAEMSDQPGEVSMLLAMKWGMWYHLGSIAFGSFLIALITFIRLVFEYIAKKYEQAGNKDNAIMKAVFCCVRCVLWCLDKYVKFMTKNAFIQIALHNSNFCKAAWDSFCLIIRFVGRFSSASMIGWIMMILGKGTIMGTSAYLTIVIVKQTEPQVTQPFIPAIIIAVFAYLVGSLFLSVFSFSCTAILHSFILDEDTGGSVSSPESLKPFLDYNDEQNKKEKE
;
A
#
# COMPACT_ATOMS: atom_id res chain seq x y z
N MET A 1 -30.49 -7.65 1.09
CA MET A 1 -29.24 -8.42 0.93
C MET A 1 -28.15 -7.62 0.21
N TRP A 2 -28.39 -7.11 -1.00
CA TRP A 2 -27.40 -6.32 -1.76
C TRP A 2 -26.91 -5.05 -1.05
N TYR A 3 -27.81 -4.32 -0.38
CA TYR A 3 -27.43 -3.16 0.44
C TYR A 3 -26.40 -3.52 1.53
N PHE A 4 -26.64 -4.59 2.29
CA PHE A 4 -25.72 -5.03 3.35
C PHE A 4 -24.37 -5.47 2.80
N LEU A 5 -24.33 -6.13 1.63
CA LEU A 5 -23.07 -6.48 0.96
C LEU A 5 -22.30 -5.24 0.53
N PHE A 6 -22.98 -4.25 -0.05
CA PHE A 6 -22.36 -2.98 -0.42
C PHE A 6 -21.81 -2.24 0.80
N CYS A 7 -22.60 -2.11 1.87
CA CYS A 7 -22.15 -1.50 3.12
C CYS A 7 -20.94 -2.23 3.70
N LEU A 8 -20.92 -3.57 3.68
CA LEU A 8 -19.78 -4.36 4.13
C LEU A 8 -18.52 -4.06 3.30
N CYS A 9 -18.64 -4.05 1.97
CA CYS A 9 -17.54 -3.68 1.08
C CYS A 9 -17.03 -2.26 1.36
N TRP A 10 -17.93 -1.32 1.63
CA TRP A 10 -17.56 0.06 1.93
C TRP A 10 -16.86 0.20 3.27
N VAL A 11 -17.35 -0.44 4.33
CA VAL A 11 -16.69 -0.42 5.65
C VAL A 11 -15.30 -1.05 5.57
N ILE A 12 -15.13 -2.16 4.86
CA ILE A 12 -13.80 -2.77 4.65
C ILE A 12 -12.88 -1.82 3.89
N ALA A 13 -13.37 -1.23 2.80
CA ALA A 13 -12.58 -0.25 2.03
C ALA A 13 -12.21 0.97 2.88
N PHE A 14 -13.12 1.42 3.74
CA PHE A 14 -12.91 2.55 4.66
C PHE A 14 -11.79 2.25 5.66
N LEU A 15 -11.80 1.08 6.30
CA LEU A 15 -10.75 0.66 7.23
C LEU A 15 -9.38 0.57 6.54
N ILE A 16 -9.34 0.01 5.32
CA ILE A 16 -8.09 -0.06 4.53
C ILE A 16 -7.59 1.34 4.18
N CYS A 17 -8.48 2.24 3.76
CA CYS A 17 -8.12 3.63 3.42
C CYS A 17 -7.62 4.40 4.63
N LEU A 18 -8.28 4.24 5.78
CA LEU A 18 -7.85 4.84 7.05
C LEU A 18 -6.46 4.34 7.44
N GLN A 19 -6.21 3.03 7.32
CA GLN A 19 -4.89 2.45 7.56
C GLN A 19 -3.83 3.04 6.62
N GLN A 20 -4.11 3.14 5.32
CA GLN A 20 -3.19 3.73 4.35
C GLN A 20 -2.89 5.20 4.67
N PHE A 21 -3.92 5.99 4.99
CA PHE A 21 -3.72 7.37 5.42
C PHE A 21 -2.83 7.46 6.67
N MET A 22 -3.09 6.64 7.70
CA MET A 22 -2.28 6.65 8.92
C MET A 22 -0.81 6.30 8.65
N ILE A 23 -0.53 5.27 7.84
CA ILE A 23 0.85 4.89 7.51
C ILE A 23 1.54 6.00 6.72
N GLY A 24 0.85 6.60 5.75
CA GLY A 24 1.37 7.73 4.98
C GLY A 24 1.70 8.92 5.86
N ALA A 25 0.77 9.32 6.73
CA ALA A 25 0.97 10.41 7.69
C ALA A 25 2.12 10.14 8.65
N MET A 26 2.24 8.93 9.20
CA MET A 26 3.36 8.56 10.06
C MET A 26 4.71 8.61 9.33
N ALA A 27 4.76 8.14 8.08
CA ALA A 27 5.98 8.22 7.27
C ALA A 27 6.38 9.67 6.98
N CYS A 28 5.42 10.54 6.66
CA CYS A 28 5.66 11.96 6.46
C CYS A 28 6.11 12.65 7.77
N MET A 29 5.46 12.36 8.90
CA MET A 29 5.87 12.87 10.20
C MET A 29 7.29 12.45 10.54
N TRP A 30 7.65 11.18 10.34
CA TRP A 30 9.00 10.68 10.56
C TRP A 30 10.04 11.36 9.66
N TYR A 31 9.69 11.58 8.38
CA TYR A 31 10.59 12.24 7.43
C TYR A 31 10.91 13.68 7.86
N PHE A 32 9.89 14.44 8.28
CA PHE A 32 10.05 15.86 8.63
C PHE A 32 10.27 16.12 10.13
N SER A 33 10.29 15.11 10.99
CA SER A 33 10.54 15.28 12.42
C SER A 33 12.03 15.39 12.77
N GLY A 34 12.94 15.35 11.80
CA GLY A 34 14.39 15.40 12.05
C GLY A 34 14.98 14.13 12.65
N GLN A 35 14.20 13.04 12.75
CA GLN A 35 14.63 11.75 13.35
C GLN A 35 15.55 10.92 12.46
N GLY A 36 15.70 11.30 11.19
CA GLY A 36 16.64 10.68 10.27
C GLY A 36 18.07 11.23 10.36
N ALA A 37 18.30 12.20 11.24
CA ALA A 37 19.63 12.63 11.68
C ALA A 37 20.15 11.63 12.73
N GLU A 38 21.41 11.22 12.61
CA GLU A 38 22.04 10.17 13.41
C GLU A 38 21.67 10.25 14.90
N MET A 39 21.18 9.13 15.45
CA MET A 39 21.26 8.82 16.89
C MET A 39 20.79 9.92 17.87
N SER A 40 19.87 10.80 17.49
CA SER A 40 19.24 11.69 18.46
C SER A 40 18.05 10.95 19.09
N ASP A 41 18.17 10.58 20.37
CA ASP A 41 17.06 10.20 21.27
C ASP A 41 16.06 11.37 21.51
N GLN A 42 16.03 12.37 20.61
CA GLN A 42 15.10 13.49 20.66
C GLN A 42 13.76 13.01 20.10
N PRO A 43 12.69 13.02 20.92
CA PRO A 43 11.40 12.48 20.54
C PRO A 43 10.71 13.43 19.55
N GLY A 44 11.02 13.28 18.26
CA GLY A 44 10.04 13.60 17.23
C GLY A 44 8.76 12.80 17.54
N GLU A 45 7.66 13.48 17.83
CA GLU A 45 6.39 12.84 18.20
C GLU A 45 5.74 12.18 16.98
N VAL A 46 6.33 11.10 16.46
CA VAL A 46 5.64 10.20 15.53
C VAL A 46 4.59 9.45 16.33
N SER A 47 3.46 10.11 16.54
CA SER A 47 2.36 9.59 17.34
C SER A 47 1.35 8.92 16.44
N MET A 48 1.21 7.61 16.58
CA MET A 48 0.15 6.84 15.91
C MET A 48 -1.24 7.40 16.27
N LEU A 49 -1.42 7.85 17.51
CA LEU A 49 -2.66 8.46 17.97
C LEU A 49 -2.92 9.80 17.28
N LEU A 50 -1.87 10.57 16.98
CA LEU A 50 -2.01 11.82 16.23
C LEU A 50 -2.43 11.56 14.78
N ALA A 51 -1.80 10.60 14.09
CA ALA A 51 -2.19 10.20 12.74
C ALA A 51 -3.64 9.70 12.70
N MET A 52 -4.05 8.91 13.69
CA MET A 52 -5.44 8.46 13.84
C MET A 52 -6.38 9.63 14.09
N LYS A 53 -6.03 10.58 14.97
CA LYS A 53 -6.82 11.79 15.23
C LYS A 53 -6.98 12.61 13.95
N TRP A 54 -5.93 12.80 13.17
CA TRP A 54 -6.00 13.51 11.89
C TRP A 54 -6.92 12.83 10.89
N GLY A 55 -6.81 11.50 10.77
CA GLY A 55 -7.69 10.72 9.89
C GLY A 55 -9.17 10.80 10.31
N MET A 56 -9.45 10.73 11.61
CA MET A 56 -10.82 10.69 12.12
C MET A 56 -11.50 12.05 12.23
N TRP A 57 -10.74 13.12 12.48
CA TRP A 57 -11.31 14.45 12.74
C TRP A 57 -11.11 15.46 11.61
N TYR A 58 -9.98 15.41 10.88
CA TYR A 58 -9.67 16.40 9.86
C TYR A 58 -9.86 15.86 8.43
N HIS A 59 -9.56 14.58 8.20
CA HIS A 59 -9.56 13.99 6.85
C HIS A 59 -10.60 12.90 6.64
N LEU A 60 -11.56 12.75 7.57
CA LEU A 60 -12.57 11.70 7.53
C LEU A 60 -13.39 11.74 6.23
N GLY A 61 -13.74 12.93 5.75
CA GLY A 61 -14.49 13.12 4.50
C GLY A 61 -13.72 12.64 3.28
N SER A 62 -12.43 12.98 3.17
CA SER A 62 -11.57 12.52 2.08
C SER A 62 -11.35 11.00 2.11
N ILE A 63 -11.19 10.41 3.30
CA ILE A 63 -11.06 8.96 3.48
C ILE A 63 -12.38 8.25 3.13
N ALA A 64 -13.52 8.79 3.57
CA ALA A 64 -14.85 8.28 3.23
C ALA A 64 -15.12 8.32 1.72
N PHE A 65 -14.75 9.42 1.04
CA PHE A 65 -14.92 9.55 -0.40
C PHE A 65 -14.01 8.59 -1.19
N GLY A 66 -12.72 8.52 -0.84
CA GLY A 66 -11.78 7.60 -1.50
C GLY A 66 -12.15 6.12 -1.30
N SER A 67 -12.59 5.75 -0.10
CA SER A 67 -13.06 4.40 0.20
C SER A 67 -14.39 4.07 -0.47
N PHE A 68 -15.31 5.03 -0.57
CA PHE A 68 -16.56 4.87 -1.32
C PHE A 68 -16.29 4.58 -2.79
N LEU A 69 -15.36 5.31 -3.42
CA LEU A 69 -14.99 5.09 -4.82
C LEU A 69 -14.41 3.68 -5.04
N ILE A 70 -13.52 3.23 -4.15
CA ILE A 70 -13.00 1.85 -4.19
C ILE A 70 -14.13 0.84 -4.04
N ALA A 71 -15.01 1.03 -3.06
CA ALA A 71 -16.12 0.12 -2.78
C ALA A 71 -17.11 0.05 -3.94
N LEU A 72 -17.41 1.19 -4.58
CA LEU A 72 -18.29 1.28 -5.74
C LEU A 72 -17.75 0.44 -6.90
N ILE A 73 -16.48 0.63 -7.29
CA ILE A 73 -15.87 -0.12 -8.40
C ILE A 73 -15.73 -1.62 -8.03
N THR A 74 -15.32 -1.92 -6.81
CA THR A 74 -15.23 -3.32 -6.33
C THR A 74 -16.61 -3.99 -6.35
N PHE A 75 -17.67 -3.28 -5.97
CA PHE A 75 -19.03 -3.79 -5.99
C PHE A 75 -19.54 -4.01 -7.41
N ILE A 76 -19.32 -3.07 -8.34
CA ILE A 76 -19.66 -3.23 -9.77
C ILE A 76 -18.98 -4.48 -10.33
N ARG A 77 -17.70 -4.69 -10.01
CA ARG A 77 -16.96 -5.88 -10.42
C ARG A 77 -17.54 -7.17 -9.82
N LEU A 78 -17.95 -7.15 -8.55
CA LEU A 78 -18.58 -8.29 -7.88
C LEU A 78 -19.93 -8.65 -8.53
N VAL A 79 -20.76 -7.65 -8.82
CA VAL A 79 -22.05 -7.83 -9.51
C VAL A 79 -21.84 -8.37 -10.92
N PHE A 80 -20.88 -7.82 -11.66
CA PHE A 80 -20.54 -8.31 -12.99
C PHE A 80 -20.08 -9.78 -12.98
N GLU A 81 -19.18 -10.16 -12.06
CA GLU A 81 -18.75 -11.56 -11.93
C GLU A 81 -19.89 -12.50 -11.52
N TYR A 82 -20.84 -12.01 -10.70
CA TYR A 82 -22.03 -12.77 -10.37
C TYR A 82 -22.90 -13.04 -11.61
N ILE A 83 -23.14 -12.02 -12.44
CA ILE A 83 -23.91 -12.14 -13.69
C ILE A 83 -23.19 -13.06 -14.67
N ALA A 84 -21.88 -12.88 -14.85
CA ALA A 84 -21.07 -13.72 -15.74
C ALA A 84 -21.12 -15.19 -15.33
N LYS A 85 -20.96 -15.49 -14.03
CA LYS A 85 -21.08 -16.87 -13.51
C LYS A 85 -22.46 -17.46 -13.71
N LYS A 86 -23.53 -16.68 -13.49
CA LYS A 86 -24.91 -17.13 -13.73
C LYS A 86 -25.16 -17.43 -15.20
N TYR A 87 -24.63 -16.61 -16.11
CA TYR A 87 -24.71 -16.83 -17.54
C TYR A 87 -23.99 -18.13 -17.96
N GLU A 88 -22.79 -18.37 -17.43
CA GLU A 88 -22.00 -19.60 -17.69
C GLU A 88 -22.67 -20.88 -17.16
N GLN A 89 -23.41 -20.77 -16.04
CA GLN A 89 -24.17 -21.87 -15.43
C GLN A 89 -25.44 -22.21 -16.20
N ALA A 90 -26.06 -21.25 -16.89
CA ALA A 90 -27.33 -21.41 -17.60
C ALA A 90 -27.21 -22.14 -18.96
N GLY A 91 -26.07 -22.76 -19.28
CA GLY A 91 -25.90 -23.59 -20.47
C GLY A 91 -25.60 -22.84 -21.78
N ASN A 92 -25.59 -21.50 -21.80
CA ASN A 92 -25.25 -20.69 -22.98
C ASN A 92 -23.73 -20.57 -23.24
N LYS A 93 -23.03 -21.71 -23.21
CA LYS A 93 -21.56 -21.79 -23.29
C LYS A 93 -21.00 -21.59 -24.71
N ASP A 94 -21.84 -21.57 -25.73
CA ASP A 94 -21.39 -21.72 -27.13
C ASP A 94 -21.28 -20.41 -27.90
N ASN A 95 -21.71 -19.28 -27.33
CA ASN A 95 -21.56 -17.97 -27.96
C ASN A 95 -20.15 -17.39 -27.73
N ALA A 96 -19.24 -17.62 -28.68
CA ALA A 96 -17.88 -17.08 -28.67
C ALA A 96 -17.83 -15.54 -28.48
N ILE A 97 -18.79 -14.82 -29.07
CA ILE A 97 -18.93 -13.37 -28.94
C ILE A 97 -19.19 -12.97 -27.48
N MET A 98 -20.07 -13.67 -26.78
CA MET A 98 -20.38 -13.38 -25.37
C MET A 98 -19.18 -13.65 -24.46
N LYS A 99 -18.41 -14.71 -24.73
CA LYS A 99 -17.13 -14.96 -24.01
C LYS A 99 -16.13 -13.83 -24.22
N ALA A 100 -15.99 -13.34 -25.45
CA ALA A 100 -15.11 -12.23 -25.76
C ALA A 100 -15.53 -10.95 -25.00
N VAL A 101 -16.83 -10.62 -25.03
CA VAL A 101 -17.37 -9.45 -24.29
C VAL A 101 -17.14 -9.57 -22.79
N PHE A 102 -17.43 -10.73 -22.18
CA PHE A 102 -17.16 -10.93 -20.76
C PHE A 102 -15.68 -10.82 -20.41
N CYS A 103 -14.79 -11.32 -21.27
CA CYS A 103 -13.34 -11.17 -21.10
C CYS A 103 -12.92 -9.69 -21.13
N CYS A 104 -13.39 -8.93 -22.13
CA CYS A 104 -13.09 -7.50 -22.25
C CYS A 104 -13.57 -6.71 -21.04
N VAL A 105 -14.83 -6.88 -20.62
CA VAL A 105 -15.38 -6.16 -19.47
C VAL A 105 -14.69 -6.56 -18.17
N ARG A 106 -14.34 -7.84 -17.99
CA ARG A 106 -13.55 -8.32 -16.84
C ARG A 106 -12.19 -7.63 -16.77
N CYS A 107 -11.51 -7.49 -17.91
CA CYS A 107 -10.24 -6.78 -18.01
C CYS A 107 -10.39 -5.30 -17.64
N VAL A 108 -11.36 -4.59 -18.24
CA VAL A 108 -11.62 -3.17 -17.96
C VAL A 108 -11.94 -2.93 -16.48
N LEU A 109 -12.82 -3.73 -15.88
CA LEU A 109 -13.16 -3.62 -14.46
C LEU A 109 -11.99 -3.97 -13.54
N TRP A 110 -11.14 -4.93 -13.93
CA TRP A 110 -9.92 -5.24 -13.19
C TRP A 110 -8.92 -4.09 -13.24
N CYS A 111 -8.68 -3.50 -14.42
CA CYS A 111 -7.82 -2.34 -14.58
C CYS A 111 -8.34 -1.13 -13.81
N LEU A 112 -9.65 -0.85 -13.89
CA LEU A 112 -10.27 0.27 -13.17
C LEU A 112 -10.17 0.09 -11.65
N ASP A 113 -10.45 -1.11 -11.13
CA ASP A 113 -10.31 -1.43 -9.71
C ASP A 113 -8.87 -1.21 -9.21
N LYS A 114 -7.88 -1.66 -10.00
CA LYS A 114 -6.46 -1.47 -9.68
C LYS A 114 -6.06 -0.01 -9.75
N TYR A 115 -6.49 0.71 -10.78
CA TYR A 115 -6.19 2.11 -10.98
C TYR A 115 -6.77 2.99 -9.86
N VAL A 116 -8.04 2.80 -9.50
CA VAL A 116 -8.68 3.56 -8.41
C VAL A 116 -7.97 3.29 -7.09
N LYS A 117 -7.66 2.04 -6.76
CA LYS A 117 -6.90 1.71 -5.54
C LYS A 117 -5.50 2.34 -5.54
N PHE A 118 -4.84 2.37 -6.70
CA PHE A 118 -3.53 3.00 -6.86
C PHE A 118 -3.61 4.53 -6.70
N MET A 119 -4.58 5.18 -7.33
CA MET A 119 -4.77 6.63 -7.20
C MET A 119 -5.10 7.01 -5.77
N THR A 120 -6.08 6.34 -5.15
CA THR A 120 -6.54 6.63 -3.78
C THR A 120 -5.42 6.52 -2.76
N LYS A 121 -4.60 5.45 -2.80
CA LYS A 121 -3.53 5.25 -1.82
C LYS A 121 -2.45 6.34 -1.91
N ASN A 122 -2.10 6.78 -3.13
CA ASN A 122 -1.07 7.82 -3.32
C ASN A 122 -1.65 9.23 -3.05
N ALA A 123 -2.93 9.44 -3.34
CA ALA A 123 -3.66 10.65 -2.94
C ALA A 123 -3.61 10.84 -1.41
N PHE A 124 -3.80 9.79 -0.61
CA PHE A 124 -3.73 9.91 0.85
C PHE A 124 -2.36 10.36 1.37
N ILE A 125 -1.27 10.00 0.68
CA ILE A 125 0.08 10.50 1.01
C ILE A 125 0.12 12.01 0.74
N GLN A 126 -0.40 12.47 -0.40
CA GLN A 126 -0.47 13.90 -0.71
C GLN A 126 -1.39 14.69 0.23
N ILE A 127 -2.49 14.09 0.70
CA ILE A 127 -3.35 14.71 1.72
C ILE A 127 -2.56 14.90 3.02
N ALA A 128 -1.77 13.91 3.43
CA ALA A 128 -0.94 14.01 4.63
C ALA A 128 0.15 15.09 4.51
N LEU A 129 0.71 15.29 3.31
CA LEU A 129 1.75 16.30 3.05
C LEU A 129 1.21 17.73 2.93
N HIS A 130 0.13 17.92 2.16
CA HIS A 130 -0.35 19.25 1.78
C HIS A 130 -1.67 19.68 2.46
N ASN A 131 -2.25 18.84 3.32
CA ASN A 131 -3.54 19.09 3.98
C ASN A 131 -4.63 19.51 2.96
N SER A 132 -4.75 18.75 1.87
CA SER A 132 -5.63 19.07 0.74
C SER A 132 -6.82 18.11 0.61
N ASN A 133 -7.83 18.50 -0.16
CA ASN A 133 -8.99 17.67 -0.45
C ASN A 133 -8.63 16.51 -1.39
N PHE A 134 -9.38 15.40 -1.33
CA PHE A 134 -9.09 14.18 -2.09
C PHE A 134 -8.84 14.38 -3.59
N CYS A 135 -9.72 15.12 -4.29
CA CYS A 135 -9.58 15.29 -5.74
C CYS A 135 -8.32 16.06 -6.14
N LYS A 136 -7.98 17.11 -5.36
CA LYS A 136 -6.76 17.88 -5.58
C LYS A 136 -5.53 17.02 -5.28
N ALA A 137 -5.52 16.34 -4.13
CA ALA A 137 -4.42 15.45 -3.75
C ALA A 137 -4.21 14.31 -4.74
N ALA A 138 -5.28 13.76 -5.31
CA ALA A 138 -5.20 12.72 -6.34
C ALA A 138 -4.57 13.23 -7.63
N TRP A 139 -4.92 14.45 -8.05
CA TRP A 139 -4.32 15.10 -9.21
C TRP A 139 -2.84 15.41 -8.98
N ASP A 140 -2.51 16.04 -7.84
CA ASP A 140 -1.14 16.40 -7.48
C ASP A 140 -0.27 15.14 -7.39
N SER A 141 -0.79 14.06 -6.78
CA SER A 141 -0.11 12.78 -6.72
C SER A 141 0.14 12.18 -8.10
N PHE A 142 -0.83 12.26 -9.00
CA PHE A 142 -0.72 11.68 -10.33
C PHE A 142 0.31 12.43 -11.19
N CYS A 143 0.26 13.76 -11.16
CA CYS A 143 1.27 14.61 -11.80
C CYS A 143 2.68 14.33 -11.25
N LEU A 144 2.82 14.17 -9.93
CA LEU A 144 4.10 13.84 -9.30
C LEU A 144 4.66 12.50 -9.79
N ILE A 145 3.82 11.47 -9.83
CA ILE A 145 4.22 10.12 -10.28
C ILE A 145 4.66 10.13 -11.74
N ILE A 146 3.97 10.87 -12.61
CA ILE A 146 4.35 10.97 -14.03
C ILE A 146 5.67 11.71 -14.19
N ARG A 147 5.86 12.82 -13.48
CA ARG A 147 7.08 13.65 -13.55
C ARG A 147 8.32 12.85 -13.13
N PHE A 148 8.18 11.96 -12.15
CA PHE A 148 9.28 11.16 -11.60
C PHE A 148 9.07 9.64 -11.76
N VAL A 149 8.52 9.22 -12.90
CA VAL A 149 8.12 7.81 -13.14
C VAL A 149 9.24 6.81 -12.91
N GLY A 150 10.49 7.15 -13.28
CA GLY A 150 11.65 6.28 -13.10
C GLY A 150 11.93 5.95 -11.63
N ARG A 151 11.87 6.96 -10.75
CA ARG A 151 12.09 6.80 -9.30
C ARG A 151 10.93 6.05 -8.64
N PHE A 152 9.70 6.33 -9.05
CA PHE A 152 8.52 5.59 -8.58
C PHE A 152 8.52 4.12 -9.01
N SER A 153 8.94 3.86 -10.25
CA SER A 153 9.04 2.50 -10.79
C SER A 153 10.11 1.69 -10.06
N SER A 154 11.30 2.25 -9.86
CA SER A 154 12.38 1.56 -9.13
C SER A 154 11.98 1.26 -7.69
N ALA A 155 11.41 2.22 -6.97
CA ALA A 155 10.91 2.01 -5.60
C ALA A 155 9.81 0.94 -5.53
N SER A 156 8.88 0.95 -6.50
CA SER A 156 7.84 -0.07 -6.60
C SER A 156 8.40 -1.47 -6.87
N MET A 157 9.41 -1.58 -7.74
CA MET A 157 10.10 -2.84 -8.02
C MET A 157 10.83 -3.38 -6.79
N ILE A 158 11.58 -2.53 -6.09
CA ILE A 158 12.27 -2.90 -4.85
C ILE A 158 11.28 -3.36 -3.80
N GLY A 159 10.17 -2.63 -3.62
CA GLY A 159 9.10 -3.01 -2.70
C GLY A 159 8.51 -4.39 -3.02
N TRP A 160 8.29 -4.69 -4.31
CA TRP A 160 7.78 -5.99 -4.73
C TRP A 160 8.77 -7.14 -4.48
N ILE A 161 10.06 -6.93 -4.78
CA ILE A 161 11.12 -7.91 -4.51
C ILE A 161 11.23 -8.17 -3.01
N MET A 162 11.24 -7.11 -2.19
CA MET A 162 11.28 -7.20 -0.73
C MET A 162 10.07 -7.95 -0.17
N MET A 163 8.87 -7.74 -0.72
CA MET A 163 7.69 -8.49 -0.31
C MET A 163 7.83 -9.99 -0.61
N ILE A 164 8.35 -10.37 -1.76
CA ILE A 164 8.48 -11.79 -2.13
C ILE A 164 9.54 -12.47 -1.26
N LEU A 165 10.74 -11.88 -1.22
CA LEU A 165 11.86 -12.44 -0.45
C LEU A 165 11.53 -12.45 1.04
N GLY A 166 10.99 -11.36 1.58
CA GLY A 166 10.62 -11.26 2.99
C GLY A 166 9.55 -12.27 3.41
N LYS A 167 8.51 -12.48 2.59
CA LYS A 167 7.49 -13.50 2.89
C LYS A 167 8.08 -14.90 2.84
N GLY A 168 8.93 -15.18 1.84
CA GLY A 168 9.59 -16.46 1.68
C GLY A 168 10.52 -16.80 2.84
N THR A 169 11.33 -15.84 3.29
CA THR A 169 12.26 -16.04 4.42
C THR A 169 11.51 -16.21 5.73
N ILE A 170 10.53 -15.35 6.05
CA ILE A 170 9.73 -15.46 7.29
C ILE A 170 9.01 -16.82 7.34
N MET A 171 8.39 -17.24 6.25
CA MET A 171 7.70 -18.52 6.19
C MET A 171 8.67 -19.71 6.30
N GLY A 172 9.78 -19.65 5.56
CA GLY A 172 10.77 -20.74 5.51
C GLY A 172 11.50 -20.95 6.83
N THR A 173 11.97 -19.87 7.47
CA THR A 173 12.66 -19.96 8.77
C THR A 173 11.71 -20.39 9.87
N SER A 174 10.48 -19.87 9.91
CA SER A 174 9.48 -20.26 10.91
C SER A 174 9.08 -21.74 10.80
N ALA A 175 8.89 -22.24 9.56
CA ALA A 175 8.61 -23.64 9.30
C ALA A 175 9.79 -24.54 9.70
N TYR A 176 11.02 -24.15 9.34
CA TYR A 176 12.22 -24.89 9.67
C TYR A 176 12.45 -24.99 11.18
N LEU A 177 12.36 -23.85 11.89
CA LEU A 177 12.50 -23.81 13.35
C LEU A 177 11.45 -24.69 14.04
N THR A 178 10.21 -24.70 13.54
CA THR A 178 9.16 -25.58 14.07
C THR A 178 9.55 -27.05 13.96
N ILE A 179 10.06 -27.48 12.80
CA ILE A 179 10.46 -28.89 12.60
C ILE A 179 11.61 -29.27 13.54
N VAL A 180 12.59 -28.38 13.72
CA VAL A 180 13.74 -28.63 14.62
C VAL A 180 13.27 -28.74 16.07
N ILE A 181 12.45 -27.80 16.54
CA ILE A 181 11.94 -27.78 17.92
C ILE A 181 11.09 -29.00 18.21
N VAL A 182 10.14 -29.36 17.33
CA VAL A 182 9.27 -30.53 17.52
C VAL A 182 10.08 -31.83 17.58
N LYS A 183 11.11 -31.97 16.73
CA LYS A 183 11.99 -33.14 16.78
C LYS A 183 12.84 -33.22 18.04
N GLN A 184 13.20 -32.09 18.65
CA GLN A 184 14.03 -32.05 19.86
C GLN A 184 13.22 -32.25 21.14
N THR A 185 12.03 -31.64 21.24
CA THR A 185 11.23 -31.67 22.47
C THR A 185 10.39 -32.94 22.58
N GLU A 186 9.79 -33.41 21.48
CA GLU A 186 8.86 -34.54 21.49
C GLU A 186 9.21 -35.56 20.41
N PRO A 187 10.24 -36.40 20.62
CA PRO A 187 10.67 -37.40 19.62
C PRO A 187 9.61 -38.48 19.35
N GLN A 188 8.53 -38.54 20.15
CA GLN A 188 7.41 -39.47 19.97
C GLN A 188 6.42 -39.01 18.88
N VAL A 189 6.48 -37.76 18.42
CA VAL A 189 5.60 -37.26 17.36
C VAL A 189 6.11 -37.74 16.00
N THR A 190 5.41 -38.73 15.43
CA THR A 190 5.78 -39.36 14.15
C THR A 190 5.63 -38.42 12.94
N GLN A 191 4.90 -37.30 13.07
CA GLN A 191 4.63 -36.36 11.96
C GLN A 191 4.84 -34.87 12.35
N PRO A 192 6.08 -34.36 12.35
CA PRO A 192 6.39 -32.95 12.68
C PRO A 192 5.97 -31.94 11.59
N PHE A 193 5.54 -32.40 10.42
CA PHE A 193 5.19 -31.54 9.28
C PHE A 193 3.84 -30.82 9.45
N ILE A 194 2.87 -31.43 10.13
CA ILE A 194 1.54 -30.84 10.34
C ILE A 194 1.63 -29.52 11.13
N PRO A 195 2.25 -29.46 12.32
CA PRO A 195 2.38 -28.19 13.05
C PRO A 195 3.24 -27.17 12.28
N ALA A 196 4.25 -27.62 11.52
CA ALA A 196 5.07 -26.75 10.70
C ALA A 196 4.28 -26.06 9.58
N ILE A 197 3.34 -26.75 8.93
CA ILE A 197 2.47 -26.15 7.91
C ILE A 197 1.55 -25.10 8.54
N ILE A 198 0.95 -25.40 9.70
CA ILE A 198 0.07 -24.44 10.40
C ILE A 198 0.85 -23.16 10.75
N ILE A 199 2.04 -23.31 11.33
CA ILE A 199 2.90 -22.16 11.68
C ILE A 199 3.36 -21.42 10.42
N ALA A 200 3.68 -22.12 9.34
CA ALA A 200 4.04 -21.49 8.07
C ALA A 200 2.91 -20.61 7.50
N VAL A 201 1.65 -21.06 7.59
CA VAL A 201 0.49 -20.26 7.17
C VAL A 201 0.33 -19.01 8.04
N PHE A 202 0.44 -19.13 9.37
CA PHE A 202 0.40 -17.97 10.27
C PHE A 202 1.55 -17.00 10.01
N ALA A 203 2.77 -17.50 9.84
CA ALA A 203 3.95 -16.70 9.53
C ALA A 203 3.80 -15.97 8.19
N TYR A 204 3.19 -16.60 7.19
CA TYR A 204 2.86 -15.95 5.91
C TYR A 204 1.89 -14.79 6.07
N LEU A 205 0.85 -14.94 6.91
CA LEU A 205 -0.13 -13.88 7.18
C LEU A 205 0.53 -12.69 7.89
N VAL A 206 1.25 -12.97 8.97
CA VAL A 206 1.95 -11.94 9.76
C VAL A 206 3.01 -11.22 8.90
N GLY A 207 3.85 -11.98 8.20
CA GLY A 207 4.85 -11.41 7.28
C GLY A 207 4.22 -10.57 6.18
N SER A 208 3.07 -10.99 5.65
CA SER A 208 2.35 -10.21 4.64
C SER A 208 1.83 -8.86 5.16
N LEU A 209 1.37 -8.80 6.41
CA LEU A 209 0.91 -7.56 7.03
C LEU A 209 2.09 -6.58 7.22
N PHE A 210 3.17 -7.03 7.86
CA PHE A 210 4.34 -6.18 8.13
C PHE A 210 5.01 -5.69 6.84
N LEU A 211 5.25 -6.57 5.88
CA LEU A 211 5.90 -6.20 4.62
C LEU A 211 5.01 -5.28 3.77
N SER A 212 3.68 -5.41 3.88
CA SER A 212 2.75 -4.48 3.24
C SER A 212 2.85 -3.08 3.82
N VAL A 213 2.97 -2.94 5.14
CA VAL A 213 3.16 -1.64 5.79
C VAL A 213 4.50 -1.04 5.38
N PHE A 214 5.59 -1.82 5.45
CA PHE A 214 6.93 -1.38 5.05
C PHE A 214 6.97 -0.84 3.62
N SER A 215 6.47 -1.62 2.65
CA SER A 215 6.46 -1.21 1.24
C SER A 215 5.66 0.08 1.01
N PHE A 216 4.55 0.26 1.74
CA PHE A 216 3.76 1.47 1.64
C PHE A 216 4.48 2.67 2.26
N SER A 217 5.13 2.50 3.42
CA SER A 217 5.96 3.53 4.04
C SER A 217 7.11 3.98 3.13
N CYS A 218 7.79 3.07 2.43
CA CYS A 218 8.82 3.44 1.45
C CYS A 218 8.27 4.34 0.34
N THR A 219 7.04 4.09 -0.12
CA THR A 219 6.38 4.94 -1.13
C THR A 219 6.07 6.33 -0.56
N ALA A 220 5.61 6.40 0.69
CA ALA A 220 5.34 7.67 1.36
C ALA A 220 6.60 8.50 1.66
N ILE A 221 7.70 7.83 2.03
CA ILE A 221 9.01 8.46 2.17
C ILE A 221 9.49 9.00 0.82
N LEU A 222 9.33 8.24 -0.27
CA LEU A 222 9.69 8.72 -1.61
C LEU A 222 8.89 9.98 -2.00
N HIS A 223 7.58 10.01 -1.72
CA HIS A 223 6.77 11.22 -1.91
C HIS A 223 7.31 12.41 -1.10
N SER A 224 7.69 12.17 0.16
CA SER A 224 8.22 13.21 1.05
C SER A 224 9.58 13.72 0.55
N PHE A 225 10.44 12.82 0.09
CA PHE A 225 11.73 13.15 -0.52
C PHE A 225 11.61 13.98 -1.79
N ILE A 226 10.71 13.61 -2.70
CA ILE A 226 10.50 14.38 -3.94
C ILE A 226 9.91 15.76 -3.64
N LEU A 227 8.99 15.86 -2.67
CA LEU A 227 8.46 17.15 -2.23
C LEU A 227 9.57 18.05 -1.67
N ASP A 228 10.42 17.48 -0.83
CA ASP A 228 11.53 18.16 -0.19
C ASP A 228 12.55 18.69 -1.22
N GLU A 229 12.88 17.87 -2.22
CA GLU A 229 13.67 18.26 -3.40
C GLU A 229 13.02 19.40 -4.20
N ASP A 230 11.72 19.32 -4.49
CA ASP A 230 10.99 20.38 -5.20
C ASP A 230 10.96 21.72 -4.39
N THR A 231 11.08 21.65 -3.06
CA THR A 231 11.16 22.84 -2.18
C THR A 231 12.58 23.37 -1.93
N GLY A 232 13.62 22.72 -2.47
CA GLY A 232 15.02 23.12 -2.28
C GLY A 232 15.64 22.67 -0.94
N GLY A 233 15.11 21.58 -0.36
CA GLY A 233 15.60 20.95 0.86
C GLY A 233 15.14 21.64 2.15
N SER A 234 14.67 20.84 3.11
CA SER A 234 14.34 21.27 4.45
C SER A 234 15.50 21.02 5.43
N VAL A 235 15.61 21.83 6.48
CA VAL A 235 16.57 21.59 7.58
C VAL A 235 16.29 20.25 8.28
N SER A 236 15.03 19.80 8.24
CA SER A 236 14.52 18.62 8.93
C SER A 236 14.64 17.31 8.14
N SER A 237 15.22 17.34 6.94
CA SER A 237 15.38 16.16 6.10
C SER A 237 16.30 15.13 6.76
N PRO A 238 16.06 13.81 6.57
CA PRO A 238 16.93 12.75 7.08
C PRO A 238 18.37 12.91 6.60
N GLU A 239 19.37 12.78 7.49
CA GLU A 239 20.79 12.92 7.12
C GLU A 239 21.22 11.90 6.08
N SER A 240 20.69 10.68 6.12
CA SER A 240 20.93 9.66 5.10
C SER A 240 20.45 10.06 3.69
N LEU A 241 19.52 11.01 3.58
CA LEU A 241 18.95 11.47 2.31
C LEU A 241 19.50 12.82 1.84
N LYS A 242 20.08 13.63 2.74
CA LYS A 242 20.70 14.93 2.41
C LYS A 242 21.72 14.85 1.27
N PRO A 243 22.67 13.88 1.22
CA PRO A 243 23.63 13.79 0.12
C PRO A 243 22.98 13.61 -1.25
N PHE A 244 21.81 12.97 -1.31
CA PHE A 244 21.08 12.78 -2.56
C PHE A 244 20.35 14.06 -2.98
N LEU A 245 19.84 14.84 -2.01
CA LEU A 245 19.27 16.17 -2.28
C LEU A 245 20.34 17.11 -2.82
N ASP A 246 21.49 17.19 -2.14
CA ASP A 246 22.61 18.05 -2.54
C ASP A 246 23.12 17.68 -3.94
N TYR A 247 23.29 16.37 -4.22
CA TYR A 247 23.68 15.89 -5.54
C TYR A 247 22.68 16.29 -6.63
N ASN A 248 21.38 16.14 -6.39
CA ASN A 248 20.37 16.51 -7.38
C ASN A 248 20.30 18.04 -7.58
N ASP A 249 20.45 18.83 -6.52
CA ASP A 249 20.51 20.29 -6.59
C ASP A 249 21.71 20.76 -7.41
N GLU A 250 22.87 20.12 -7.26
CA GLU A 250 24.05 20.40 -8.09
C GLU A 250 23.83 20.05 -9.57
N GLN A 251 23.19 18.92 -9.88
CA GLN A 251 22.85 18.56 -11.27
C GLN A 251 21.85 19.55 -11.87
N ASN A 252 20.80 19.91 -11.12
CA ASN A 252 19.78 20.87 -11.55
C ASN A 252 20.36 22.27 -11.81
N LYS A 253 21.44 22.66 -11.10
CA LYS A 253 22.17 23.90 -11.38
C LYS A 253 22.98 23.80 -12.68
N LYS A 254 23.68 22.68 -12.90
CA LYS A 254 24.49 22.43 -14.12
C LYS A 254 23.64 22.36 -15.39
N GLU A 255 22.40 21.89 -15.32
CA GLU A 255 21.50 21.85 -16.49
C GLU A 255 20.91 23.24 -16.86
N LYS A 256 21.03 24.23 -15.98
CA LYS A 256 20.51 25.60 -16.20
C LYS A 256 21.59 26.59 -16.64
N GLU A 257 22.86 26.20 -16.60
CA GLU A 257 24.02 26.95 -17.13
C GLU A 257 24.32 26.56 -18.58
#